data_AF-A0A1H3EHX9-F1
#
_entry.id   AF-A0A1H3EHX9-F1
#
_cell.length_a   1.000
_cell.length_b   1.000
_cell.length_c   1.000
_cell.angle_alpha   90.00
_cell.angle_beta   90.00
_cell.angle_gamma   90.00
#
_symmetry.space_group_name_H-M   'P 1'
#
loop_
_entity.id
_entity.type
_entity.pdbx_description
1 polymer ?
#
loop_
_entity_poly.entity_id
_entity_poly.type
_entity_poly.pdbx_seq_one_letter_code
_entity_poly.pdbx_strand_id
1 'polypeptide(L)'
;MDITTLNDRHLYRGTVTVLDDAAASGQLELSHRTVRFGPAGWLTVTTGASGEDRIEMYPLHRVLLVDDLEEATPDPALLGG
;
A
#
# COMPACT_ATOMS: atom_id res chain seq x y z
N MET A 1 -14.60 10.27 0.50
CA MET A 1 -14.47 9.54 -0.77
C MET A 1 -14.56 8.06 -0.42
N ASP A 2 -15.55 7.35 -0.96
CA ASP A 2 -15.82 5.94 -0.63
C ASP A 2 -14.74 5.02 -1.24
N ILE A 3 -14.15 4.15 -0.40
CA ILE A 3 -13.00 3.27 -0.74
C ILE A 3 -13.38 2.12 -1.72
N THR A 4 -14.67 1.95 -2.04
CA THR A 4 -15.20 0.79 -2.77
C THR A 4 -15.07 0.84 -4.29
N THR A 5 -14.47 1.88 -4.88
CA THR A 5 -14.39 2.01 -6.36
C THR A 5 -12.95 2.07 -6.89
N LEU A 6 -11.95 1.70 -6.09
CA LEU A 6 -10.61 1.44 -6.63
C LEU A 6 -10.57 0.02 -7.18
N ASN A 7 -10.45 -0.05 -8.50
CA ASN A 7 -10.43 -1.27 -9.29
C ASN A 7 -9.26 -2.16 -8.82
N ASP A 8 -9.53 -3.41 -8.39
CA ASP A 8 -8.59 -4.40 -7.83
C ASP A 8 -7.36 -4.68 -8.72
N ARG A 9 -7.38 -4.19 -9.96
CA ARG A 9 -6.32 -4.31 -10.96
C ARG A 9 -5.24 -3.22 -10.88
N HIS A 10 -5.49 -2.09 -10.21
CA HIS A 10 -4.57 -0.96 -10.21
C HIS A 10 -3.69 -0.97 -8.95
N LEU A 11 -2.38 -0.92 -9.19
CA LEU A 11 -1.39 -0.67 -8.16
C LEU A 11 -1.28 0.84 -7.99
N TYR A 12 -1.22 1.29 -6.75
CA TYR A 12 -0.97 2.69 -6.44
C TYR A 12 0.33 2.80 -5.67
N ARG A 13 1.03 3.92 -5.78
CA ARG A 13 2.12 4.27 -4.90
C ARG A 13 1.64 5.38 -3.99
N GLY A 14 1.89 5.28 -2.69
CA GLY A 14 1.51 6.33 -1.77
C GLY A 14 2.05 6.13 -0.37
N THR A 15 1.53 6.93 0.54
CA THR A 15 1.89 6.86 1.96
C THR A 15 0.74 6.23 2.74
N VAL A 16 1.03 5.19 3.50
CA VAL A 16 0.06 4.49 4.34
C VAL A 16 0.44 4.64 5.80
N THR A 17 -0.49 5.10 6.63
CA THR A 17 -0.33 5.08 8.08
C THR A 17 -1.19 3.95 8.66
N VAL A 18 -0.56 3.02 9.38
CA VAL A 18 -1.25 1.90 10.04
C VAL A 18 -1.02 1.90 11.54
N LEU A 19 -1.97 1.33 12.29
CA LEU A 19 -1.79 1.01 13.69
C LEU A 19 -0.85 -0.18 13.84
N ASP A 20 0.19 0.01 14.63
CA ASP A 20 1.20 -1.01 14.93
C ASP A 20 1.60 -0.94 16.40
N ASP A 21 1.34 -2.01 17.15
CA ASP A 21 1.66 -2.13 18.58
C ASP A 21 3.17 -2.23 18.84
N ALA A 22 3.98 -2.59 17.83
CA ALA A 22 5.43 -2.67 17.97
C ALA A 22 6.11 -1.30 17.77
N ALA A 23 5.43 -0.35 17.12
CA ALA A 23 5.89 1.02 16.97
C ALA A 23 5.76 1.80 18.29
N ALA A 24 6.80 2.57 18.65
CA ALA A 24 6.80 3.38 19.88
C ALA A 24 5.66 4.41 19.93
N SER A 25 5.19 4.87 18.77
CA SER A 25 4.08 5.80 18.60
C SER A 25 2.71 5.11 18.51
N GLY A 26 2.68 3.76 18.47
CA GLY A 26 1.48 2.97 18.16
C GLY A 26 1.04 3.04 16.69
N GLN A 27 1.82 3.73 15.86
CA GLN A 27 1.55 3.95 14.44
C GLN A 27 2.83 3.75 13.64
N LEU A 28 2.69 3.13 12.46
CA LEU A 28 3.74 2.93 11.49
C LEU A 28 3.38 3.65 10.21
N GLU A 29 4.25 4.57 9.77
CA GLU A 29 4.14 5.23 8.47
C GLU A 29 4.97 4.48 7.44
N LEU A 30 4.31 4.11 6.35
CA LEU A 30 4.85 3.40 5.21
C LEU A 30 4.81 4.34 4.00
N SER A 31 5.82 5.20 3.88
CA SER A 31 5.91 6.19 2.80
C SER A 31 6.42 5.58 1.49
N HIS A 32 5.92 6.08 0.35
CA HIS A 32 6.28 5.66 -1.01
C HIS A 32 6.13 4.17 -1.31
N ARG A 33 5.15 3.50 -0.67
CA ARG A 33 4.91 2.06 -0.85
C ARG A 33 3.92 1.78 -1.95
N THR A 34 4.08 0.63 -2.60
CA THR A 34 3.06 0.12 -3.51
C THR A 34 1.92 -0.44 -2.67
N VAL A 35 0.72 0.06 -2.92
CA VAL A 35 -0.51 -0.34 -2.25
C VAL A 35 -1.47 -0.92 -3.25
N ARG A 36 -2.20 -1.95 -2.80
CA ARG A 36 -3.31 -2.53 -3.51
C ARG A 36 -4.46 -2.71 -2.54
N PHE A 37 -5.62 -2.23 -2.94
CA PHE A 37 -6.87 -2.49 -2.24
C PHE A 37 -7.23 -3.95 -2.51
N GLY A 38 -7.10 -4.78 -1.48
CA GLY A 38 -7.29 -6.22 -1.58
C GLY A 38 -8.75 -6.63 -1.45
N PRO A 39 -9.04 -7.91 -1.16
CA PRO A 39 -10.40 -8.36 -0.87
C PRO A 39 -11.02 -7.56 0.28
N ALA A 40 -12.36 -7.49 0.31
CA ALA A 40 -13.11 -6.63 1.22
C ALA A 40 -12.56 -6.65 2.66
N GLY A 41 -12.09 -5.49 3.12
CA GLY A 41 -11.53 -5.33 4.47
C GLY A 41 -10.01 -5.36 4.58
N TRP A 42 -9.27 -5.51 3.47
CA TRP A 42 -7.80 -5.60 3.50
C TRP A 42 -7.12 -4.60 2.55
N LEU A 43 -5.97 -4.09 3.00
CA LEU A 43 -5.02 -3.32 2.23
C LEU A 43 -3.71 -4.09 2.14
N THR A 44 -3.26 -4.38 0.92
CA THR A 44 -1.96 -5.00 0.68
C THR A 44 -0.94 -3.90 0.44
N VAL A 45 0.20 -3.96 1.11
CA VAL A 45 1.27 -2.97 1.01
C VAL A 45 2.59 -3.70 0.82
N THR A 46 3.44 -3.23 -0.09
CA THR A 46 4.82 -3.73 -0.19
C THR A 46 5.70 -3.03 0.83
N THR A 47 6.30 -3.80 1.73
CA THR A 47 7.21 -3.33 2.78
C THR A 47 8.61 -3.87 2.48
N GLY A 48 9.50 -3.01 1.98
CA GLY A 48 10.88 -3.40 1.69
C GLY A 48 11.70 -2.28 1.07
N ALA A 49 13.00 -2.23 1.33
CA ALA A 49 13.89 -1.32 0.61
C ALA A 49 14.48 -2.08 -0.59
N SER A 50 14.45 -1.45 -1.78
CA SER A 50 14.99 -1.88 -3.06
C SER A 50 15.66 -3.27 -3.07
N GLY A 51 14.89 -4.30 -3.44
CA GLY A 51 15.40 -5.66 -3.70
C GLY A 51 14.87 -6.76 -2.79
N GLU A 52 14.29 -6.42 -1.64
CA GLU A 52 13.60 -7.35 -0.72
C GLU A 52 12.20 -6.85 -0.37
N ASP A 53 11.40 -6.52 -1.40
CA ASP A 53 9.99 -6.18 -1.20
C ASP A 53 9.23 -7.36 -0.60
N ARG A 54 8.84 -7.24 0.68
CA ARG A 54 7.88 -8.13 1.31
C ARG A 54 6.49 -7.61 1.03
N ILE A 55 5.52 -8.52 0.98
CA ILE A 55 4.11 -8.17 0.86
C ILE A 55 3.48 -8.36 2.23
N GLU A 56 2.95 -7.28 2.78
CA GLU A 56 2.19 -7.29 4.02
C GLU A 56 0.73 -6.95 3.76
N MET A 57 -0.16 -7.50 4.58
CA MET A 57 -1.60 -7.26 4.50
C MET A 57 -2.08 -6.64 5.81
N TYR A 58 -2.63 -5.44 5.72
CA TYR A 58 -3.20 -4.72 6.84
C TYR A 58 -4.73 -4.73 6.74
N PRO A 59 -5.45 -5.10 7.79
CA PRO A 59 -6.90 -4.97 7.78
C PRO A 59 -7.29 -3.48 7.83
N LEU A 60 -8.35 -3.08 7.11
CA LEU A 60 -8.73 -1.67 6.96
C LEU A 60 -9.01 -0.96 8.30
N HIS A 61 -9.45 -1.68 9.33
CA HIS A 61 -9.66 -1.10 10.66
C HIS A 61 -8.36 -0.68 11.36
N ARG A 62 -7.20 -1.14 10.88
CA ARG A 62 -5.87 -0.69 11.33
C ARG A 62 -5.29 0.39 10.44
N VAL A 63 -5.87 0.65 9.27
CA VAL A 63 -5.40 1.70 8.35
C VAL A 63 -6.00 3.02 8.81
N LEU A 64 -5.15 3.95 9.21
CA LEU A 64 -5.57 5.27 9.67
C LEU A 64 -5.71 6.25 8.50
N LEU A 65 -4.76 6.21 7.58
CA LEU A 65 -4.69 7.13 6.45
C LEU A 65 -4.00 6.47 5.25
N VAL A 66 -4.50 6.80 4.06
CA VAL A 66 -3.82 6.53 2.78
C VAL A 66 -3.83 7.85 2.01
N ASP A 67 -2.64 8.40 1.74
CA ASP A 67 -2.47 9.71 1.10
C ASP A 67 -1.35 9.66 0.04
N ASP A 68 -1.19 10.75 -0.72
CA ASP A 68 -0.24 10.84 -1.84
C ASP A 68 -0.34 9.66 -2.84
N LEU A 69 -1.57 9.22 -3.14
CA LEU A 69 -1.82 8.11 -4.06
C LEU A 69 -1.59 8.52 -5.51
N GLU A 70 -0.55 7.96 -6.10
CA GLU A 70 -0.25 8.02 -7.53
C GLU A 70 -0.50 6.65 -8.17
N GLU A 71 -1.03 6.61 -9.38
CA GLU A 71 -1.16 5.34 -10.10
C GLU A 71 0.24 4.80 -10.44
N ALA A 72 0.55 3.60 -9.96
CA ALA A 72 1.81 2.95 -10.28
C ALA A 72 1.69 2.39 -11.70
N THR A 73 2.17 3.15 -12.69
CA THR A 73 2.33 2.60 -14.04
C THR A 73 3.32 1.44 -13.98
N PRO A 74 2.97 0.23 -14.47
CA PRO A 74 3.96 -0.81 -14.68
C PRO A 74 5.07 -0.23 -15.55
N ASP A 75 6.32 -0.33 -15.11
CA ASP A 75 7.45 0.16 -15.89
C ASP A 75 7.44 -0.53 -17.27
N PRO A 76 7.24 0.22 -18.37
CA PRO A 76 7.20 -0.38 -19.70
C PRO A 76 8.53 -1.06 -20.07
N ALA A 77 9.63 -0.77 -19.37
CA ALA A 77 10.93 -1.42 -19.58
C ALA A 77 10.95 -2.90 -19.16
N LEU A 78 10.00 -3.38 -18.34
CA LEU A 78 9.88 -4.82 -18.03
C LEU A 78 9.05 -5.58 -19.07
N LEU A 79 8.43 -4.89 -20.03
CA LEU A 79 7.64 -5.48 -21.12
C LEU A 79 8.34 -5.41 -22.50
N GLY A 80 9.55 -4.84 -22.56
CA GLY A 80 10.34 -4.77 -23.79
C GLY A 80 11.84 -4.69 -23.51
N GLY A 81 12.52 -5.83 -23.68
CA GLY A 81 13.98 -5.97 -23.63
C GLY A 81 14.40 -7.38 -23.96
#